data_AF-A0A927NRT4-F1
#
_entry.id   AF-A0A927NRT4-F1
#
_cell.length_a   1.000
_cell.length_b   1.000
_cell.length_c   1.000
_cell.angle_alpha   90.00
_cell.angle_beta   90.00
_cell.angle_gamma   90.00
#
_symmetry.space_group_name_H-M   'P 1'
#
loop_
_entity.id
_entity.type
_entity.pdbx_description
1 polymer ?
#
loop_
_entity_poly.entity_id
_entity_poly.type
_entity_poly.pdbx_seq_one_letter_code
_entity_poly.pdbx_strand_id
1 'polypeptide(L)' 'MERKQDTPIRISRRVYEAKHKEERKKLNKVWGTSIPRREAEEIDAFLLSKGLSKVHLIMAGYNALREQFEKRSDNVEG' A
#
# COMPACT_ATOMS: atom_id res chain seq x y z
N MET A 1 20.81 18.18 -18.90
CA MET A 1 19.79 18.88 -18.12
C MET A 1 20.48 19.47 -16.89
N GLU A 2 20.64 20.78 -16.83
CA GLU A 2 21.24 21.46 -15.68
C GLU A 2 20.35 21.25 -14.44
N ARG A 3 20.97 20.87 -13.32
CA ARG A 3 20.24 20.70 -12.05
C ARG A 3 19.82 22.08 -11.55
N LYS A 4 18.51 22.28 -11.33
CA LYS A 4 17.98 23.50 -10.70
C LYS A 4 18.66 23.72 -9.36
N GLN A 5 18.98 24.97 -9.01
CA GLN A 5 19.58 25.31 -7.72
C GLN A 5 18.72 24.79 -6.55
N ASP A 6 19.39 24.27 -5.51
CA ASP A 6 18.76 23.76 -4.31
C ASP A 6 18.30 24.95 -3.44
N THR A 7 16.98 25.17 -3.38
CA THR A 7 16.37 26.09 -2.42
C THR A 7 16.50 25.55 -0.98
N PRO A 8 16.56 26.39 0.06
CA PRO A 8 16.62 25.93 1.46
C PRO A 8 15.55 24.89 1.84
N ILE A 9 14.33 25.02 1.29
CA ILE A 9 13.23 24.06 1.48
C ILE A 9 13.56 22.67 0.91
N ARG A 10 14.26 22.59 -0.22
CA ARG A 10 14.67 21.31 -0.82
C ARG A 10 15.71 20.61 0.03
N ILE A 11 16.64 21.38 0.60
CA ILE A 11 17.69 20.87 1.48
C ILE A 11 17.05 20.32 2.75
N SER A 12 16.16 21.07 3.41
CA SER A 12 15.50 20.60 4.63
C SER A 12 14.66 19.34 4.40
N ARG A 13 13.89 19.29 3.30
CA ARG A 13 13.13 18.09 2.91
C ARG A 13 14.05 16.90 2.67
N ARG A 14 15.18 17.06 1.99
CA ARG A 14 16.13 15.97 1.73
C ARG A 14 16.73 15.42 3.03
N VAL A 15 17.10 16.29 3.97
CA VAL A 15 17.63 15.89 5.29
C VAL A 15 16.57 15.16 6.10
N TYR A 16 15.35 15.67 6.15
CA TYR A 16 14.23 15.02 6.84
C TYR A 16 13.92 13.64 6.24
N GLU A 17 13.76 13.57 4.91
CA GLU A 17 13.48 12.33 4.20
C GLU A 17 14.56 11.28 4.43
N ALA A 18 15.84 11.68 4.40
CA ALA A 18 16.98 10.80 4.64
C ALA A 18 17.01 10.27 6.09
N LYS A 19 16.78 11.15 7.08
CA LYS A 19 16.75 10.77 8.50
C LYS A 19 15.67 9.75 8.81
N HIS A 20 14.47 9.94 8.27
CA HIS A 20 13.31 9.11 8.61
C HIS A 20 13.09 7.94 7.63
N LYS A 21 13.92 7.80 6.60
CA LYS A 21 13.76 6.75 5.56
C LYS A 21 13.76 5.35 6.16
N GLU A 22 14.71 5.07 7.05
CA GLU A 22 14.85 3.74 7.63
C GLU A 22 13.75 3.44 8.65
N GLU A 23 13.32 4.43 9.43
CA GLU A 23 12.13 4.30 10.30
C GLU A 23 10.87 3.97 9.50
N ARG A 24 10.63 4.67 8.39
CA ARG A 24 9.47 4.40 7.50
C ARG A 24 9.51 2.99 6.93
N LYS A 25 10.68 2.52 6.48
CA LYS A 25 10.85 1.16 5.95
C LYS A 25 10.68 0.09 7.03
N LYS A 26 11.09 0.37 8.27
CA LYS A 26 10.93 -0.55 9.39
C LYS A 26 9.45 -0.71 9.76
N LEU A 27 8.70 0.39 9.77
CA LEU A 27 7.28 0.39 10.14
C LEU A 27 6.38 -0.11 9.00
N ASN A 28 6.73 0.21 7.76
CA ASN A 28 5.86 -0.02 6.60
C ASN A 28 6.55 -0.89 5.55
N LYS A 29 5.87 -1.95 5.10
CA LYS A 29 6.29 -2.79 3.98
C LYS A 29 5.60 -2.33 2.69
N VAL A 30 6.36 -2.23 1.60
CA VAL A 30 5.85 -2.04 0.24
C VAL A 30 6.06 -3.35 -0.54
N TRP A 31 5.02 -3.89 -1.17
CA TRP A 31 5.07 -5.18 -1.89
C TRP A 31 5.30 -5.06 -3.41
N GLY A 32 5.09 -3.88 -4.00
CA GLY A 32 5.44 -3.61 -5.41
C GLY A 32 4.65 -4.42 -6.45
N THR A 33 3.35 -4.69 -6.21
CA THR A 33 2.50 -5.47 -7.12
C THR A 33 1.89 -4.59 -8.23
N SER A 34 1.93 -5.07 -9.47
CA SER A 34 1.25 -4.45 -10.62
C SER A 34 0.00 -5.24 -11.01
N ILE A 35 -1.07 -4.53 -11.37
CA ILE A 35 -2.30 -5.08 -11.96
C ILE A 35 -2.60 -4.35 -13.28
N PRO A 36 -3.42 -4.92 -14.19
CA PRO A 36 -3.85 -4.24 -15.41
C PRO A 36 -4.47 -2.88 -15.10
N ARG A 37 -4.16 -1.86 -15.93
CA ARG A 37 -4.61 -0.48 -15.69
C ARG A 37 -6.13 -0.36 -15.58
N ARG A 38 -6.86 -1.05 -16.46
CA ARG A 38 -8.32 -1.04 -16.47
C ARG A 38 -8.91 -1.51 -15.14
N GLU A 39 -8.37 -2.59 -14.57
CA GLU A 39 -8.79 -3.13 -13.28
C GLU A 39 -8.44 -2.17 -12.14
N ALA A 40 -7.24 -1.55 -12.18
CA ALA A 40 -6.85 -0.55 -11.20
C ALA A 40 -7.78 0.67 -11.19
N GLU A 41 -8.17 1.15 -12.37
CA GLU A 41 -9.08 2.29 -12.53
C GLU A 41 -10.48 1.97 -12.01
N GLU A 42 -10.99 0.77 -12.28
CA GLU A 42 -12.28 0.30 -11.77
C GLU A 42 -12.28 0.20 -10.24
N ILE A 43 -11.24 -0.41 -9.65
CA ILE A 43 -11.07 -0.51 -8.20
C ILE A 43 -10.98 0.89 -7.58
N ASP A 44 -10.21 1.81 -8.18
CA ASP A 44 -10.06 3.17 -7.66
C ASP A 44 -11.39 3.94 -7.68
N ALA A 45 -12.18 3.80 -8.74
CA ALA A 45 -13.52 4.40 -8.83
C ALA A 45 -14.45 3.83 -7.75
N PHE A 46 -14.43 2.51 -7.54
CA PHE A 46 -15.22 1.86 -6.49
C PHE A 46 -14.84 2.37 -5.10
N LEU A 47 -13.54 2.38 -4.77
CA LEU A 47 -13.06 2.82 -3.46
C LEU A 47 -13.41 4.28 -3.20
N LEU A 48 -13.25 5.15 -4.20
CA LEU A 48 -13.61 6.56 -4.10
C LEU A 48 -15.12 6.73 -3.83
N SER A 49 -15.97 5.99 -4.54
CA SER A 49 -17.44 6.05 -4.35
C SER A 49 -17.89 5.65 -2.95
N LYS A 50 -17.08 4.88 -2.22
CA LYS A 50 -17.36 4.38 -0.87
C LYS A 50 -16.55 5.07 0.22
N GLY A 51 -15.67 6.01 -0.14
CA GLY A 51 -14.76 6.67 0.82
C GLY A 51 -13.74 5.71 1.46
N LEU A 52 -13.37 4.63 0.76
CA LEU A 52 -12.45 3.61 1.26
C LEU A 52 -11.02 3.84 0.76
N SER A 53 -10.05 3.40 1.55
CA SER A 53 -8.64 3.43 1.16
C SER A 53 -8.20 2.11 0.54
N LYS A 54 -7.15 2.14 -0.29
CA LYS A 54 -6.50 0.94 -0.82
C LYS A 54 -5.98 0.01 0.29
N VAL A 55 -5.57 0.57 1.44
CA VAL A 55 -5.16 -0.22 2.62
C VAL A 55 -6.35 -1.00 3.18
N HIS A 56 -7.53 -0.38 3.27
CA HIS A 56 -8.74 -1.05 3.73
C HIS A 56 -9.11 -2.23 2.83
N LEU A 57 -9.03 -2.05 1.50
CA LEU A 57 -9.26 -3.12 0.53
C LEU A 57 -8.32 -4.31 0.76
N ILE A 58 -7.01 -4.06 0.93
CA ILE A 58 -6.01 -5.12 1.14
C ILE A 58 -6.27 -5.87 2.44
N MET A 59 -6.56 -5.17 3.54
CA MET A 59 -6.83 -5.81 4.84
C MET A 59 -8.13 -6.62 4.82
N ALA A 60 -9.17 -6.11 4.17
CA ALA A 60 -10.44 -6.83 4.00
C ALA A 60 -10.25 -8.10 3.16
N GLY A 61 -9.51 -8.00 2.04
CA GLY A 61 -9.17 -9.16 1.20
C GLY A 61 -8.34 -10.20 1.95
N TYR A 62 -7.34 -9.78 2.73
CA TYR A 62 -6.53 -10.68 3.56
C TYR A 62 -7.38 -11.43 4.59
N ASN A 63 -8.26 -10.72 5.33
CA ASN A 63 -9.12 -11.34 6.33
C ASN A 63 -10.10 -12.34 5.68
N ALA A 64 -10.69 -11.99 4.54
CA ALA A 64 -11.60 -12.88 3.81
C ALA A 64 -10.88 -14.14 3.33
N LEU A 65 -9.65 -14.02 2.80
CA LEU A 65 -8.83 -15.17 2.42
C LEU A 65 -8.47 -16.01 3.64
N ARG A 66 -8.01 -15.39 4.73
CA ARG A 66 -7.67 -16.08 5.98
C ARG A 66 -8.84 -16.92 6.48
N GLU A 67 -10.04 -16.33 6.56
CA GLU A 67 -11.25 -17.04 6.96
C GLU A 67 -11.59 -18.21 6.02
N GLN A 68 -11.39 -18.06 4.70
CA GLN A 68 -11.63 -19.16 3.75
C GLN A 68 -10.69 -20.34 4.00
N PHE A 69 -9.41 -20.09 4.31
CA PHE A 69 -8.44 -21.15 4.58
C PHE A 69 -8.56 -21.75 5.99
N GLU A 70 -8.94 -20.95 6.99
CA GLU A 70 -9.24 -21.44 8.34
C GLU A 70 -10.48 -22.36 8.32
N LYS A 71 -11.60 -21.93 7.71
CA LYS A 71 -12.82 -22.76 7.54
C LYS A 71 -12.61 -24.03 6.72
N ARG A 72 -11.59 -24.06 5.85
CA ARG A 72 -11.23 -25.25 5.08
C ARG A 72 -10.45 -26.25 5.91
N SER A 73 -9.75 -25.81 6.95
CA SER A 73 -8.99 -26.67 7.86
C SER A 73 -9.93 -27.47 8.78
N ASP A 74 -11.04 -26.85 9.21
CA ASP A 74 -12.06 -27.48 10.05
C ASP A 74 -12.92 -28.53 9.31
N ASN A 75 -12.93 -28.51 7.98
CA ASN A 75 -13.71 -29.44 7.13
C ASN A 75 -12.92 -30.66 6.63
N VAL A 76 -11.65 -30.82 7.03
CA VAL A 76 -10.79 -31.93 6.60
C VAL A 76 -10.56 -32.97 7.72
N GLU A 77 -11.05 -32.71 8.94
CA GLU A 77 -11.01 -33.67 10.07
C GLU A 77 -12.38 -34.29 10.40
N GLY A 78 -13.25 -34.47 9.41
CA GLY A 78 -14.57 -35.12 9.55
C GLY A 78 -14.77 -36.30 8.60
#